data_AF-A0AAD6Y779-F1
#
_entry.id   AF-A0AAD6Y779-F1
#
_cell.length_a   1.000
_cell.length_b   1.000
_cell.length_c   1.000
_cell.angle_alpha   90.00
_cell.angle_beta   90.00
_cell.angle_gamma   90.00
#
_symmetry.space_group_name_H-M   'P 1'
#
loop_
_entity.id
_entity.type
_entity.pdbx_description
1 polymer ?
#
loop_
_entity_poly.entity_id
_entity_poly.type
_entity_poly.pdbx_seq_one_letter_code
_entity_poly.pdbx_strand_id
1 'polypeptide(L)'
;RQQALLSELHRKQQKLEQRLGLVVYPVLTLPNEIVSRIFVDCLPSHGRVRPIPGTAPLVFAQICRHWRDIALETCELWSSVDLTSKPDQ
;
A
#
# COMPACT_ATOMS: atom_id res chain seq x y z
N ARG A 1 -3.47 -33.68 -24.73
CA ARG A 1 -3.59 -32.20 -24.82
C ARG A 1 -3.74 -31.54 -23.46
N GLN A 2 -4.70 -31.93 -22.59
CA GLN A 2 -4.88 -31.32 -21.25
C GLN A 2 -3.63 -31.39 -20.37
N GLN A 3 -2.96 -32.55 -20.29
CA GLN A 3 -1.73 -32.70 -19.50
C GLN A 3 -0.60 -31.77 -19.94
N ALA A 4 -0.42 -31.60 -21.26
CA ALA A 4 0.59 -30.71 -21.83
C ALA A 4 0.32 -29.22 -21.52
N LEU A 5 -0.96 -28.83 -21.46
CA LEU A 5 -1.35 -27.47 -21.09
C LEU A 5 -1.09 -27.21 -19.59
N LEU A 6 -1.44 -28.16 -18.72
CA LEU A 6 -1.18 -28.05 -17.28
C LEU A 6 0.32 -27.96 -16.98
N SER A 7 1.15 -28.79 -17.63
CA SER A 7 2.60 -28.72 -17.46
C SER A 7 3.18 -27.38 -17.91
N GLU A 8 2.64 -26.79 -18.98
CA GLU A 8 3.09 -25.47 -19.43
C GLU A 8 2.67 -24.35 -18.47
N LEU A 9 1.46 -24.41 -17.89
CA LEU A 9 1.02 -23.47 -16.87
C LEU A 9 1.87 -23.56 -15.59
N HIS A 10 2.12 -24.77 -15.09
CA HIS A 10 3.00 -24.97 -13.93
C HIS A 10 4.43 -24.47 -14.21
N ARG A 11 4.96 -24.71 -15.41
CA ARG A 11 6.28 -24.18 -15.80
C ARG A 11 6.32 -22.65 -15.79
N LYS A 12 5.27 -22.01 -16.30
CA LYS A 12 5.13 -20.55 -16.28
C LYS A 12 5.05 -20.02 -14.85
N GLN A 13 4.25 -20.66 -14.00
CA GLN A 13 4.13 -20.30 -12.58
C GLN A 13 5.48 -20.42 -11.86
N GLN A 14 6.16 -21.56 -11.98
CA GLN A 14 7.46 -21.79 -11.34
C GLN A 14 8.52 -20.76 -11.78
N LYS A 15 8.51 -20.37 -13.07
CA LYS A 15 9.41 -19.33 -13.57
C LYS A 15 9.11 -17.96 -12.95
N LEU A 16 7.85 -17.63 -12.71
CA LEU A 16 7.47 -16.39 -12.04
C LEU A 16 7.88 -16.42 -10.57
N GLU A 17 7.60 -17.51 -9.86
CA GLU A 17 7.96 -17.68 -8.45
C GLU A 17 9.47 -17.61 -8.22
N GLN A 18 10.28 -18.24 -9.09
CA GLN A 18 11.74 -18.11 -9.03
C GLN A 18 12.21 -16.67 -9.21
N ARG A 19 11.63 -15.93 -10.16
CA ARG A 19 11.97 -14.51 -10.37
C ARG A 19 11.57 -13.66 -9.17
N LEU A 20 10.45 -13.99 -8.54
CA LEU A 20 9.92 -13.28 -7.38
C LEU A 20 10.79 -13.51 -6.14
N GLY A 21 11.25 -14.74 -5.90
CA GLY A 21 12.08 -15.09 -4.76
C GLY A 21 13.46 -14.42 -4.73
N LEU A 22 13.93 -13.87 -5.86
CA LEU A 22 15.18 -13.10 -5.94
C LEU A 22 14.98 -11.62 -5.58
N VAL A 23 13.74 -11.14 -5.53
CA VAL A 23 13.41 -9.75 -5.21
C VAL A 23 13.09 -9.65 -3.73
N VAL A 24 13.91 -8.91 -2.99
CA VAL A 24 13.54 -8.47 -1.64
C VAL A 24 12.49 -7.37 -1.78
N TYR A 25 11.42 -7.43 -0.99
CA TYR A 25 10.40 -6.39 -0.91
C TYR A 25 10.69 -5.51 0.30
N PRO A 26 11.59 -4.51 0.22
CA PRO A 26 12.15 -3.88 1.42
C PRO A 26 11.06 -3.21 2.23
N VAL A 27 10.06 -2.65 1.55
CA VAL A 27 8.92 -1.97 2.17
C VAL A 27 7.96 -2.90 2.93
N LEU A 28 8.03 -4.21 2.68
CA LEU A 28 7.32 -5.23 3.48
C LEU A 28 8.20 -5.81 4.60
N THR A 29 9.46 -5.42 4.67
CA THR A 29 10.42 -5.84 5.71
C THR A 29 10.74 -4.73 6.72
N LEU A 30 10.23 -3.52 6.48
CA LEU A 30 10.38 -2.40 7.41
C LEU A 30 9.53 -2.66 8.66
N PRO A 31 10.02 -2.29 9.86
CA PRO A 31 9.19 -2.24 11.06
C PRO A 31 7.98 -1.32 10.87
N ASN A 32 6.86 -1.65 11.51
CA ASN A 32 5.61 -0.89 11.39
C ASN A 32 5.80 0.59 11.75
N GLU A 33 6.68 0.91 12.70
CA GLU A 33 6.98 2.26 13.15
C GLU A 33 7.62 3.09 12.03
N ILE A 34 8.50 2.48 11.24
CA ILE A 34 9.16 3.15 10.11
C ILE A 34 8.16 3.39 8.98
N VAL A 35 7.32 2.40 8.69
CA VAL A 35 6.25 2.54 7.68
C VAL A 35 5.26 3.63 8.09
N SER A 36 4.84 3.64 9.36
CA SER A 36 3.94 4.66 9.92
C SER A 36 4.54 6.05 9.78
N ARG A 37 5.84 6.22 10.09
CA ARG A 37 6.54 7.48 9.94
C ARG A 37 6.57 7.95 8.49
N ILE A 38 6.87 7.05 7.54
CA ILE A 38 6.82 7.36 6.11
C ILE A 38 5.43 7.85 5.71
N PHE A 39 4.36 7.22 6.19
CA PHE A 39 2.99 7.66 5.87
C PHE A 39 2.70 9.07 6.39
N VAL A 40 3.12 9.39 7.61
CA VAL A 40 2.95 10.72 8.22
C VAL A 40 3.74 11.77 7.45
N ASP A 41 4.99 11.49 7.09
CA ASP A 41 5.83 12.40 6.32
C ASP A 41 5.31 12.62 4.87
N CYS A 42 4.40 11.75 4.39
CA CYS A 42 3.73 11.89 3.10
C CYS A 42 2.43 12.71 3.16
N LEU A 43 2.02 13.21 4.34
CA LEU A 43 0.85 14.07 4.46
C LEU A 43 1.09 15.47 3.86
N PRO A 44 0.03 16.19 3.46
CA PRO A 44 0.16 17.56 2.99
C PRO A 44 0.75 18.49 4.05
N SER A 45 1.63 19.41 3.67
CA SER A 45 2.34 20.31 4.61
C SER A 45 1.42 21.22 5.43
N HIS A 46 0.20 21.48 4.95
CA HIS A 46 -0.80 22.27 5.67
C HIS A 46 -1.56 21.45 6.72
N GLY A 47 -1.26 20.15 6.85
CA GLY A 47 -1.74 19.28 7.93
C GLY A 47 -3.23 18.96 7.89
N ARG A 48 -3.98 19.36 6.86
CA ARG A 48 -5.36 18.94 6.67
C ARG A 48 -5.40 17.88 5.59
N VAL A 49 -5.93 16.73 5.93
CA VAL A 49 -5.98 15.62 5.00
C VAL A 49 -7.40 15.51 4.44
N ARG A 50 -7.52 15.55 3.12
CA ARG A 50 -8.80 15.27 2.47
C ARG A 50 -8.89 13.79 2.16
N PRO A 51 -9.98 13.11 2.54
CA PRO A 51 -10.18 11.69 2.28
C PRO A 51 -10.64 11.49 0.83
N ILE A 52 -9.79 11.89 -0.12
CA ILE A 52 -10.01 11.69 -1.55
C ILE A 52 -9.44 10.32 -1.93
N PRO A 53 -10.15 9.49 -2.72
CA PRO A 53 -9.58 8.26 -3.24
C PRO A 53 -8.28 8.52 -3.99
N GLY A 54 -7.24 7.75 -3.68
CA GLY A 54 -5.92 7.90 -4.32
C GLY A 54 -4.98 8.93 -3.69
N THR A 55 -5.40 9.67 -2.66
CA THR A 55 -4.51 10.55 -1.88
C THR A 55 -4.24 9.99 -0.49
N ALA A 56 -3.14 10.43 0.14
CA ALA A 56 -2.94 10.18 1.56
C ALA A 56 -4.12 10.75 2.37
N PRO A 57 -4.59 10.05 3.42
CA PRO A 57 -4.03 8.81 3.96
C PRO A 57 -4.69 7.56 3.34
N LEU A 58 -5.78 7.71 2.58
CA LEU A 58 -6.62 6.63 2.08
C LEU A 58 -5.87 5.71 1.11
N VAL A 59 -4.95 6.25 0.31
CA VAL A 59 -4.16 5.45 -0.64
C VAL A 59 -3.35 4.36 0.09
N PHE A 60 -2.83 4.64 1.29
CA PHE A 60 -2.07 3.66 2.07
C PHE A 60 -2.94 2.47 2.50
N ALA A 61 -4.20 2.74 2.86
CA ALA A 61 -5.17 1.71 3.22
C ALA A 61 -5.68 0.88 2.02
N GLN A 62 -5.31 1.23 0.78
CA GLN A 62 -5.75 0.53 -0.43
C GLN A 62 -4.68 -0.37 -1.05
N ILE A 63 -3.44 -0.33 -0.57
CA ILE A 63 -2.30 -1.07 -1.18
C ILE A 63 -2.34 -2.57 -0.85
N CYS A 64 -2.32 -2.92 0.43
CA CYS A 64 -2.40 -4.32 0.89
C CYS A 64 -3.01 -4.40 2.30
N ARG A 65 -3.28 -5.62 2.80
CA ARG A 65 -3.84 -5.82 4.15
C ARG A 65 -2.92 -5.24 5.23
N HIS A 66 -1.63 -5.56 5.18
CA HIS A 66 -0.66 -5.12 6.17
C HIS A 66 -0.55 -3.58 6.27
N TRP A 67 -0.51 -2.89 5.11
CA TRP A 67 -0.47 -1.42 5.09
C TRP A 67 -1.76 -0.79 5.58
N ARG A 68 -2.90 -1.44 5.35
CA ARG A 68 -4.18 -1.01 5.91
C ARG A 68 -4.18 -1.06 7.42
N ASP A 69 -3.68 -2.15 8.00
CA ASP A 69 -3.58 -2.29 9.45
C ASP A 69 -2.71 -1.17 10.03
N ILE A 70 -1.52 -0.96 9.47
CA ILE A 70 -0.61 0.13 9.87
C ILE A 70 -1.28 1.51 9.74
N ALA A 71 -1.92 1.79 8.60
CA ALA A 71 -2.56 3.07 8.36
C ALA A 71 -3.72 3.33 9.34
N LEU A 72 -4.51 2.31 9.68
CA LEU A 72 -5.62 2.43 10.65
C LEU A 72 -5.11 2.58 12.09
N GLU A 73 -3.98 1.94 12.45
CA GLU A 73 -3.36 2.05 13.77
C GLU A 73 -2.61 3.38 13.97
N THR A 74 -2.22 4.07 12.89
CA THR A 74 -1.49 5.34 12.97
C THR A 74 -2.45 6.53 13.14
N CYS A 75 -2.79 6.87 14.39
CA CYS A 75 -3.73 7.96 14.69
C CYS A 75 -3.35 9.33 14.08
N GLU A 76 -2.05 9.63 13.94
CA GLU A 76 -1.57 10.89 13.36
C GLU A 76 -2.09 11.13 11.94
N LEU A 77 -2.28 10.07 11.14
CA LEU A 77 -2.83 10.15 9.78
C LEU A 77 -4.27 10.68 9.74
N TRP A 78 -5.01 10.51 10.83
CA TRP A 78 -6.43 10.83 10.93
C TRP A 78 -6.72 12.00 11.87
N SER A 79 -5.67 12.65 12.39
CA SER A 79 -5.76 13.72 13.39
C SER A 79 -6.44 14.99 12.86
N SER A 80 -6.46 15.20 11.54
CA SER A 80 -6.95 16.41 10.91
C SER A 80 -7.54 16.09 9.53
N VAL A 81 -8.87 15.90 9.49
CA VAL A 81 -9.60 15.53 8.27
C VAL A 81 -10.47 16.70 7.80
N ASP A 82 -10.30 17.10 6.56
CA ASP A 82 -11.13 18.12 5.90
C ASP A 82 -12.25 17.45 5.11
N LEU A 83 -13.50 17.70 5.52
CA LEU A 83 -14.72 17.17 4.92
C LEU A 83 -15.39 18.16 3.95
N THR A 84 -14.73 19.29 3.64
CA THR A 84 -15.32 20.28 2.74
C THR A 84 -15.44 19.73 1.33
N SER A 85 -16.64 19.82 0.76
CA SER A 85 -16.97 19.33 -0.58
C SER A 85 -16.52 20.26 -1.71
N LYS A 86 -15.75 21.31 -1.40
CA LYS A 86 -15.35 22.31 -2.38
C LYS A 86 -14.04 21.86 -3.03
N PRO A 87 -13.96 21.79 -4.37
CA PRO A 87 -12.67 21.55 -5.02
C PRO A 87 -11.70 22.65 -4.63
N ASP A 88 -10.45 22.28 -4.34
CA ASP A 88 -9.37 23.24 -4.10
C ASP A 88 -9.25 24.15 -5.33
N GLN A 89 -9.28 25.46 -5.09
CA GLN A 89 -9.05 26.49 -6.10
C GLN A 89 -7.57 26.56 -6.47
#